data_AF-A0A437P5D1-F1
#
_entry.id   AF-A0A437P5D1-F1
#
_cell.length_a   1.000
_cell.length_b   1.000
_cell.length_c   1.000
_cell.angle_alpha   90.00
_cell.angle_beta   90.00
_cell.angle_gamma   90.00
#
_symmetry.space_group_name_H-M   'P 1'
#
loop_
_entity.id
_entity.type
_entity.pdbx_description
1 polymer ?
#
loop_
_entity_poly.entity_id
_entity_poly.type
_entity_poly.pdbx_seq_one_letter_code
_entity_poly.pdbx_strand_id
1 'polypeptide(L)'
;MLDHAVEALQLSTFADRLERLAPSHRDPEAFHIEKDALIGDLRRAAREHQLLGAVGKAVAPRPEPGTVRLGVVAKDGRLVPVEPRFRRSGKPE
;
A
#
# COMPACT_ATOMS: atom_id res chain seq x y z
N MET A 1 10.43 13.46 2.44
CA MET A 1 9.78 12.25 3.00
C MET A 1 8.31 12.56 3.13
N LEU A 2 7.41 11.66 2.71
CA LEU A 2 6.02 11.75 3.11
C LEU A 2 5.97 11.75 4.63
N ASP A 3 5.18 12.64 5.21
CA ASP A 3 4.90 12.59 6.63
C ASP A 3 4.02 11.36 6.88
N HIS A 4 4.61 10.33 7.47
CA HIS A 4 3.90 9.10 7.79
C HIS A 4 2.67 9.35 8.68
N ALA A 5 2.65 10.45 9.45
CA ALA A 5 1.47 10.84 10.20
C ALA A 5 0.32 11.29 9.28
N VAL A 6 0.63 11.98 8.18
CA VAL A 6 -0.36 12.38 7.16
C VAL A 6 -0.92 11.16 6.44
N GLU A 7 -0.07 10.19 6.07
CA GLU A 7 -0.52 8.93 5.45
C GLU A 7 -1.44 8.15 6.40
N ALA A 8 -1.06 8.02 7.68
CA ALA A 8 -1.87 7.34 8.69
C ALA A 8 -3.24 8.03 8.88
N LEU A 9 -3.27 9.36 8.90
CA LEU A 9 -4.50 10.14 9.01
C LEU A 9 -5.41 10.00 7.78
N GLN A 10 -4.83 9.94 6.56
CA GLN A 10 -5.60 9.67 5.36
C GLN A 10 -6.22 8.27 5.39
N LEU A 11 -5.46 7.25 5.81
CA LEU A 11 -5.97 5.89 5.94
C LEU A 11 -7.07 5.78 7.00
N SER A 12 -6.92 6.44 8.16
CA SER A 12 -7.98 6.47 9.18
C SER A 12 -9.24 7.16 8.66
N THR A 13 -9.09 8.25 7.90
CA THR A 13 -10.24 8.94 7.29
C THR A 13 -11.00 8.04 6.31
N PHE A 14 -10.29 7.21 5.53
CA PHE A 14 -10.95 6.23 4.66
C PHE A 14 -11.67 5.14 5.45
N ALA A 15 -11.08 4.67 6.57
CA ALA A 15 -11.72 3.70 7.44
C ALA A 15 -13.02 4.26 8.04
N ASP A 16 -13.01 5.48 8.57
CA ASP A 16 -14.20 6.13 9.13
C ASP A 16 -15.31 6.30 8.08
N ARG A 17 -14.94 6.61 6.83
CA ARG A 17 -15.91 6.71 5.72
C ARG A 17 -16.48 5.35 5.35
N LEU A 18 -15.67 4.29 5.34
CA LEU A 18 -16.15 2.93 5.12
C LEU A 18 -17.11 2.47 6.21
N GLU A 19 -16.83 2.78 7.47
CA GLU A 19 -17.70 2.42 8.60
C GLU A 19 -19.08 3.09 8.51
N ARG A 20 -19.13 4.34 8.03
CA ARG A 20 -20.37 5.11 7.88
C ARG A 20 -21.13 4.76 6.60
N LEU A 21 -20.46 4.17 5.62
CA LEU A 21 -21.04 3.84 4.32
C LEU A 21 -22.05 2.70 4.49
N ALA A 22 -23.33 3.06 4.55
CA ALA A 22 -24.43 2.12 4.74
C ALA A 22 -25.44 2.21 3.58
N PRO A 23 -25.96 1.08 3.08
CA PRO A 23 -27.06 1.09 2.13
C PRO A 23 -28.29 1.79 2.72
N SER A 24 -28.86 2.75 1.97
CA SER A 24 -30.10 3.43 2.35
C SER A 24 -31.24 2.94 1.46
N HIS A 25 -32.32 2.46 2.07
CA HIS A 25 -33.54 2.09 1.34
C HIS A 25 -34.30 3.31 0.81
N ARG A 26 -34.11 4.48 1.42
CA ARG A 26 -34.76 5.73 1.04
C ARG A 26 -34.09 6.39 -0.16
N ASP A 27 -32.77 6.22 -0.27
CA ASP A 27 -31.97 6.76 -1.36
C ASP A 27 -30.80 5.79 -1.66
N PRO A 28 -31.04 4.78 -2.51
CA PRO A 28 -30.01 3.81 -2.88
C PRO A 28 -28.92 4.43 -3.76
N GLU A 29 -29.22 5.50 -4.51
CA GLU A 29 -28.28 6.14 -5.41
C GLU A 29 -27.19 6.89 -4.63
N ALA A 30 -27.56 7.57 -3.54
CA ALA A 30 -26.59 8.22 -2.65
C ALA A 30 -25.51 7.26 -2.13
N PHE A 31 -25.89 6.02 -1.75
CA PHE A 31 -24.91 5.00 -1.34
C PHE A 31 -23.93 4.66 -2.47
N HIS A 32 -24.43 4.48 -3.69
CA HIS A 32 -23.59 4.14 -4.83
C HIS A 32 -22.63 5.28 -5.19
N ILE A 33 -23.12 6.53 -5.16
CA ILE A 33 -22.30 7.73 -5.39
C ILE A 33 -21.18 7.82 -4.36
N GLU A 34 -21.50 7.70 -3.07
CA GLU A 34 -20.50 7.82 -2.00
C GLU A 34 -19.48 6.68 -2.05
N LYS A 35 -19.94 5.46 -2.31
CA LYS A 35 -19.08 4.28 -2.53
C LYS A 35 -18.11 4.51 -3.70
N ASP A 36 -18.61 4.97 -4.85
CA ASP A 36 -17.78 5.15 -6.04
C ASP A 36 -16.77 6.29 -5.86
N ALA A 37 -17.16 7.36 -5.15
CA ALA A 37 -16.25 8.43 -4.75
C ALA A 37 -15.12 7.90 -3.85
N LEU A 38 -15.45 7.11 -2.83
CA LEU A 38 -14.48 6.51 -1.91
C LEU A 38 -13.51 5.55 -2.63
N ILE A 39 -14.01 4.75 -3.58
CA ILE A 39 -13.16 3.92 -4.45
C ILE A 39 -12.20 4.78 -5.29
N GLY A 40 -12.69 5.91 -5.82
CA GLY A 40 -11.90 6.87 -6.56
C GLY A 40 -10.74 7.43 -5.73
N ASP A 41 -11.04 7.86 -4.51
CA ASP A 41 -10.07 8.40 -3.56
C ASP A 41 -8.99 7.37 -3.19
N LEU A 42 -9.39 6.13 -2.88
CA LEU A 42 -8.45 5.04 -2.57
C LEU A 42 -7.53 4.72 -3.74
N ARG A 43 -8.06 4.65 -4.96
CA ARG A 43 -7.25 4.41 -6.17
C ARG A 43 -6.28 5.56 -6.43
N ARG A 44 -6.70 6.79 -6.15
CA ARG A 44 -5.84 7.97 -6.27
C ARG A 44 -4.70 7.91 -5.26
N ALA A 45 -4.99 7.67 -3.98
CA ALA A 45 -3.97 7.51 -2.94
C ALA A 45 -2.96 6.41 -3.31
N ALA A 46 -3.44 5.25 -3.78
CA ALA A 46 -2.58 4.17 -4.23
C ALA A 46 -1.63 4.58 -5.38
N ARG A 47 -2.12 5.34 -6.37
CA ARG A 47 -1.27 5.86 -7.46
C ARG A 47 -0.22 6.85 -6.94
N GLU A 48 -0.60 7.73 -6.01
CA GLU A 48 0.32 8.68 -5.39
C GLU A 48 1.45 7.93 -4.65
N HIS A 49 1.13 6.91 -3.85
CA HIS A 49 2.13 6.06 -3.22
C HIS A 49 3.00 5.29 -4.22
N GLN A 50 2.44 4.80 -5.34
CA GLN A 50 3.22 4.13 -6.39
C GLN A 50 4.24 5.08 -7.04
N LEU A 51 3.82 6.31 -7.36
CA LEU A 51 4.70 7.33 -7.93
C LEU A 51 5.81 7.70 -6.96
N LEU A 52 5.47 7.90 -5.68
CA LEU A 52 6.44 8.23 -4.64
C LEU A 52 7.43 7.09 -4.40
N GLY A 53 6.96 5.85 -4.42
CA GLY A 53 7.82 4.66 -4.37
C GLY A 53 8.73 4.52 -5.59
N ALA A 54 8.24 4.87 -6.79
CA ALA A 54 9.03 4.85 -8.01
C ALA A 54 10.13 5.94 -8.01
N VAL A 55 9.79 7.15 -7.57
CA VAL A 55 10.77 8.24 -7.36
C VAL A 55 11.80 7.83 -6.30
N GLY A 56 11.35 7.26 -5.18
CA GLY A 56 12.24 6.73 -4.15
C GLY A 56 13.20 5.68 -4.68
N LYS A 57 12.76 4.79 -5.60
CA LYS A 57 13.64 3.80 -6.26
C LYS A 57 14.60 4.44 -7.27
N ALA A 58 14.17 5.45 -8.01
CA ALA A 58 15.00 6.13 -9.00
C ALA A 58 16.11 6.97 -8.35
N VAL A 59 15.83 7.52 -7.16
CA VAL A 59 16.77 8.35 -6.40
C VAL A 59 17.61 7.52 -5.41
N ALA A 60 17.15 6.31 -5.05
CA ALA A 60 17.91 5.44 -4.16
C ALA A 60 19.21 4.94 -4.82
N PRO A 61 20.32 4.88 -4.07
CA PRO A 61 21.53 4.23 -4.55
C PRO A 61 21.24 2.78 -4.91
N ARG A 62 21.89 2.27 -5.97
CA ARG A 62 21.78 0.89 -6.43
C ARG A 62 21.99 -0.04 -5.22
N PRO A 63 21.02 -0.92 -4.89
CA PRO A 63 21.16 -1.77 -3.73
C PRO A 63 22.36 -2.70 -3.93
N GLU A 64 23.21 -2.78 -2.92
CA GLU A 64 24.30 -3.76 -2.85
C GLU A 64 23.71 -5.17 -3.03
N PRO A 65 24.30 -6.02 -3.90
CA PRO A 65 23.84 -7.39 -4.08
C PRO A 65 23.77 -8.10 -2.72
N GLY A 66 22.58 -8.59 -2.35
CA GLY A 66 22.39 -9.42 -1.15
C GLY A 66 21.70 -8.77 0.05
N THR A 67 21.34 -7.48 -0.01
CA THR A 67 20.56 -6.86 1.09
C THR A 67 19.08 -7.23 1.00
N VAL A 68 18.65 -8.23 1.79
CA VAL A 68 17.23 -8.58 1.94
C VAL A 68 16.54 -7.50 2.78
N ARG A 69 15.71 -6.67 2.15
CA ARG A 69 14.78 -5.79 2.86
C ARG A 69 13.46 -6.52 3.05
N LEU A 70 12.98 -6.56 4.30
CA LEU A 70 11.59 -6.92 4.59
C LEU A 70 10.67 -6.03 3.75
N GLY A 71 9.86 -6.64 2.89
CA GLY A 71 9.01 -5.91 1.97
C GLY A 71 8.68 -6.66 0.69
N VAL A 72 7.97 -5.98 -0.20
CA VAL A 72 7.50 -6.51 -1.48
C VAL A 72 8.62 -6.36 -2.52
N VAL A 73 9.13 -7.48 -3.03
CA VAL A 73 10.16 -7.48 -4.08
C VAL A 73 9.50 -7.65 -5.44
N ALA A 74 9.97 -6.90 -6.43
CA ALA A 74 9.57 -7.10 -7.81
C ALA A 74 10.30 -8.34 -8.37
N LYS A 75 9.57 -9.40 -8.66
CA LYS A 75 10.05 -10.62 -9.33
C LYS A 75 9.23 -10.82 -10.61
N ASP A 76 9.90 -10.89 -11.76
CA ASP A 76 9.27 -11.12 -13.06
C ASP A 76 8.09 -10.16 -13.35
N GLY A 77 8.25 -8.89 -12.99
CA GLY A 77 7.20 -7.85 -13.15
C GLY A 77 6.06 -7.93 -12.13
N ARG A 78 6.11 -8.85 -11.16
CA ARG A 78 5.09 -9.00 -10.10
C ARG A 78 5.65 -8.58 -8.75
N LEU A 79 4.83 -7.89 -7.98
CA LEU A 79 5.11 -7.51 -6.60
C LEU A 79 4.82 -8.71 -5.69
N VAL A 80 5.87 -9.34 -5.16
CA VAL A 80 5.77 -10.53 -4.29
C VAL A 80 6.15 -10.14 -2.86
N PRO A 81 5.29 -10.39 -1.85
CA PRO A 81 5.66 -10.18 -0.46
C PRO A 81 6.79 -11.16 -0.11
N VAL A 82 7.92 -10.64 0.38
CA VAL A 82 9.05 -11.48 0.77
C VAL A 82 9.01 -11.62 2.28
N GLU A 83 8.48 -12.76 2.74
CA GLU A 83 8.73 -13.19 4.11
C GLU A 83 10.22 -13.50 4.28
N PRO A 84 10.83 -13.14 5.43
CA PRO A 84 12.20 -13.49 5.71
C PRO A 84 12.30 -15.01 5.88
N ARG A 85 12.71 -15.72 4.82
CA ARG A 85 13.18 -17.10 4.97
C ARG A 85 14.48 -17.06 5.76
N PHE A 86 14.39 -17.27 7.07
CA PHE A 86 15.53 -17.69 7.87
C PHE A 86 16.13 -18.92 7.20
N ARG A 87 17.29 -18.75 6.54
CA ARG A 87 18.14 -19.90 6.26
C ARG A 87 18.46 -20.48 7.63
N ARG A 88 17.91 -21.65 7.98
CA ARG A 88 18.56 -22.50 8.98
C ARG A 88 19.98 -22.70 8.46
N SER A 89 20.92 -22.01 9.09
CA SER A 89 22.34 -22.24 8.90
C SER A 89 22.58 -23.73 9.04
N GLY A 90 23.31 -24.29 8.08
CA GLY A 90 23.82 -25.64 8.18
C GLY A 90 24.47 -25.85 9.53
N LYS A 91 24.21 -27.01 10.12
CA LYS A 91 24.97 -27.51 11.25
C LYS A 91 26.40 -27.75 10.74
N PRO A 92 27.45 -27.14 11.32
CA PRO A 92 28.81 -27.60 11.08
C PRO A 92 29.05 -28.83 11.96
N GLU A 93 29.67 -29.84 11.34
CA GLU A 93 30.24 -31.09 11.88
C GLU A 93 29.32 -32.09 12.62
#